data_AF-A0A6N2HY12-F1
#
_entry.id   AF-A0A6N2HY12-F1
#
_cell.length_a   1.000
_cell.length_b   1.000
_cell.length_c   1.000
_cell.angle_alpha   90.00
_cell.angle_beta   90.00
_cell.angle_gamma   90.00
#
_symmetry.space_group_name_H-M   'P 1'
#
loop_
_entity.id
_entity.type
_entity.pdbx_description
1 polymer ?
#
loop_
_entity_poly.entity_id
_entity_poly.type
_entity_poly.pdbx_seq_one_letter_code
_entity_poly.pdbx_strand_id
1 'polypeptide(L)'
;MSEVLREIDELRQSLPDRTRLRDEDVLKDLALALESSPVLRRLPAAEALLEDLRTFAPGSRMEATKQHINSQRDPHVFSLFDASYFPSLGLDWLTYETLPTDPHLVERYASNTLPVNVVGRTRGFASRVVVALFPENHLDGIQEPDDVIFYFIDKFVERHRRITRLMIDEVMAPGSFPTIQQASGKQIEQAATWWVRLHEYHHRHGDMPIPEFLAAKKAKPLAGLEELRVDVSGMLTCLDDERLPRQEARTAFEFILAERLLRYAVEGIPRPNYDAVASQVLFTYLVQHEGIRLHEDRIVLLPGLTSVLRDFLGAIRRIEAGIHDRPLEAVREELLAFTRRYTDYDPAVRDYRHIPYFAQIKQRLGV
;
A
#
# COMPACT_ATOMS: atom_id res chain seq x y z
N MET A 1 -15.28 10.32 -22.20
CA MET A 1 -14.92 9.37 -21.12
C MET A 1 -15.84 8.16 -21.09
N SER A 2 -17.18 8.31 -21.09
CA SER A 2 -18.12 7.16 -21.09
C SER A 2 -17.90 6.18 -22.25
N GLU A 3 -17.64 6.69 -23.45
CA GLU A 3 -17.41 5.85 -24.64
C GLU A 3 -16.08 5.08 -24.59
N VAL A 4 -15.01 5.72 -24.10
CA VAL A 4 -13.70 5.09 -23.85
C VAL A 4 -13.85 3.89 -22.91
N LEU A 5 -14.50 4.12 -21.76
CA LEU A 5 -14.69 3.07 -20.76
C LEU A 5 -15.55 1.92 -21.31
N ARG A 6 -16.60 2.24 -22.09
CA ARG A 6 -17.46 1.25 -22.73
C ARG A 6 -16.69 0.35 -23.69
N GLU A 7 -15.92 0.92 -24.62
CA GLU A 7 -15.15 0.13 -25.59
C GLU A 7 -14.11 -0.77 -24.90
N ILE A 8 -13.45 -0.27 -23.85
CA ILE A 8 -12.47 -1.06 -23.09
C ILE A 8 -13.17 -2.20 -22.33
N ASP A 9 -14.33 -1.96 -21.72
CA ASP A 9 -15.09 -3.00 -21.04
C ASP A 9 -15.63 -4.07 -22.01
N GLU A 10 -15.92 -3.71 -23.27
CA GLU A 10 -16.27 -4.63 -24.35
C GLU A 10 -15.07 -5.49 -24.77
N LEU A 11 -13.91 -4.87 -25.06
CA LEU A 11 -12.66 -5.57 -25.39
C LEU A 11 -12.22 -6.50 -24.25
N ARG A 12 -12.36 -6.05 -23.01
CA ARG A 12 -12.03 -6.85 -21.83
C ARG A 12 -12.85 -8.15 -21.76
N GLN A 13 -14.09 -8.15 -22.24
CA GLN A 13 -14.96 -9.33 -22.21
C GLN A 13 -14.60 -10.36 -23.29
N SER A 14 -13.94 -9.95 -24.38
CA SER A 14 -13.48 -10.87 -25.42
C SER A 14 -12.11 -11.48 -25.11
N LEU A 15 -11.38 -10.95 -24.13
CA LEU A 15 -10.09 -11.51 -23.73
C LEU A 15 -10.27 -12.87 -23.03
N PRO A 16 -9.34 -13.81 -23.25
CA PRO A 16 -9.37 -15.11 -22.61
C PRO A 16 -8.99 -15.01 -21.13
N ASP A 17 -9.00 -16.16 -20.45
CA ASP A 17 -8.50 -16.26 -19.09
C ASP A 17 -7.05 -15.78 -18.95
N ARG A 18 -6.71 -15.31 -17.74
CA ARG A 18 -5.43 -14.67 -17.41
C ARG A 18 -4.19 -15.45 -17.85
N THR A 19 -4.25 -16.78 -17.79
CA THR A 19 -3.15 -17.67 -18.17
C THR A 19 -2.76 -17.59 -19.64
N ARG A 20 -3.68 -17.10 -20.49
CA ARG A 20 -3.53 -16.98 -21.94
C ARG A 20 -3.29 -15.55 -22.42
N LEU A 21 -3.23 -14.56 -21.51
CA LEU A 21 -3.04 -13.16 -21.88
C LEU A 21 -1.70 -12.89 -22.58
N ARG A 22 -0.72 -13.79 -22.45
CA ARG A 22 0.58 -13.70 -23.14
C ARG A 22 0.64 -14.47 -24.46
N ASP A 23 -0.45 -15.15 -24.84
CA ASP A 23 -0.48 -15.89 -26.10
C ASP A 23 -0.38 -14.90 -27.27
N GLU A 24 0.45 -15.22 -28.26
CA GLU A 24 0.78 -14.31 -29.37
C GLU A 24 -0.44 -13.94 -30.21
N ASP A 25 -1.36 -14.89 -30.44
CA ASP A 25 -2.64 -14.68 -31.11
C ASP A 25 -3.53 -13.71 -30.35
N VAL A 26 -3.61 -13.84 -29.02
CA VAL A 26 -4.40 -12.97 -28.14
C VAL A 26 -3.90 -11.53 -28.19
N LEU A 27 -2.58 -11.33 -28.12
CA LEU A 27 -1.98 -10.00 -28.18
C LEU A 27 -2.17 -9.35 -29.56
N LYS A 28 -2.05 -10.13 -30.65
CA LYS A 28 -2.33 -9.66 -32.01
C LYS A 28 -3.79 -9.26 -32.19
N ASP A 29 -4.72 -10.08 -31.71
CA ASP A 29 -6.15 -9.79 -31.80
C ASP A 29 -6.51 -8.53 -31.01
N LEU A 30 -5.93 -8.36 -29.82
CA LEU A 30 -6.10 -7.14 -29.03
C LEU A 30 -5.54 -5.90 -29.76
N ALA A 31 -4.34 -6.00 -30.34
CA ALA A 31 -3.74 -4.92 -31.13
C ALA A 31 -4.63 -4.51 -32.32
N LEU A 32 -5.15 -5.49 -33.08
CA LEU A 32 -6.08 -5.24 -34.20
C LEU A 32 -7.38 -4.57 -33.73
N ALA A 33 -7.90 -4.98 -32.57
CA ALA A 33 -9.11 -4.41 -32.01
C ALA A 33 -8.89 -2.95 -31.55
N LEU A 34 -7.75 -2.65 -30.93
CA LEU A 34 -7.36 -1.28 -30.55
C LEU A 34 -7.16 -0.38 -31.77
N GLU A 35 -6.54 -0.88 -32.83
CA GLU A 35 -6.34 -0.12 -34.08
C GLU A 35 -7.65 0.17 -34.83
N SER A 36 -8.60 -0.78 -34.76
CA SER A 36 -9.92 -0.67 -35.39
C SER A 36 -10.89 0.19 -34.57
N SER A 37 -10.62 0.42 -33.29
CA SER A 37 -11.47 1.20 -32.40
C SER A 37 -11.61 2.64 -32.91
N PRO A 38 -12.84 3.18 -33.05
CA PRO A 38 -13.05 4.54 -33.50
C PRO A 38 -12.57 5.59 -32.48
N VAL A 39 -12.55 5.22 -31.20
CA VAL A 39 -12.23 6.11 -30.07
C VAL A 39 -10.81 5.89 -29.54
N LEU A 40 -10.45 4.65 -29.18
CA LEU A 40 -9.20 4.33 -28.47
C LEU A 40 -7.97 4.61 -29.31
N ARG A 41 -7.98 4.33 -30.61
CA ARG A 41 -6.82 4.51 -31.50
C ARG A 41 -6.24 5.94 -31.58
N ARG A 42 -6.96 6.93 -31.04
CA ARG A 42 -6.57 8.36 -31.02
C ARG A 42 -6.07 8.80 -29.65
N LEU A 43 -6.04 7.92 -28.66
CA LEU A 43 -5.63 8.22 -27.29
C LEU A 43 -4.15 7.88 -27.13
N PRO A 44 -3.30 8.80 -26.62
CA PRO A 44 -1.87 8.54 -26.48
C PRO A 44 -1.55 7.28 -25.65
N ALA A 45 -2.33 7.01 -24.60
CA ALA A 45 -2.17 5.80 -23.79
C ALA A 45 -2.44 4.51 -24.58
N ALA A 46 -3.39 4.53 -25.53
CA ALA A 46 -3.71 3.39 -26.38
C ALA A 46 -2.72 3.22 -27.53
N GLU A 47 -2.21 4.32 -28.08
CA GLU A 47 -1.10 4.29 -29.05
C GLU A 47 0.14 3.63 -28.44
N ALA A 48 0.48 3.99 -27.20
CA ALA A 48 1.60 3.40 -26.46
C ALA A 48 1.41 1.90 -26.21
N LEU A 49 0.22 1.48 -25.72
CA LEU A 49 -0.10 0.07 -25.55
C LEU A 49 -0.03 -0.69 -26.88
N LEU A 50 -0.56 -0.12 -27.97
CA LEU A 50 -0.57 -0.74 -29.28
C LEU A 50 0.85 -0.96 -29.84
N GLU A 51 1.77 -0.02 -29.62
CA GLU A 51 3.17 -0.16 -30.01
C GLU A 51 3.84 -1.36 -29.32
N ASP A 52 3.64 -1.50 -28.01
CA ASP A 52 4.16 -2.64 -27.26
C ASP A 52 3.51 -3.95 -27.73
N LEU A 53 2.18 -4.00 -27.87
CA LEU A 53 1.48 -5.24 -28.26
C LEU A 53 1.91 -5.77 -29.64
N ARG A 54 2.27 -4.88 -30.58
CA ARG A 54 2.74 -5.27 -31.92
C ARG A 54 4.08 -5.98 -31.92
N THR A 55 4.91 -5.71 -30.93
CA THR A 55 6.30 -6.19 -30.85
C THR A 55 6.59 -7.00 -29.60
N PHE A 56 5.58 -7.21 -28.75
CA PHE A 56 5.73 -7.90 -27.48
C PHE A 56 6.24 -9.32 -27.69
N ALA A 57 7.32 -9.63 -26.98
CA ALA A 57 7.82 -10.98 -26.81
C ALA A 57 7.90 -11.29 -25.31
N PRO A 58 7.70 -12.54 -24.87
CA PRO A 58 7.86 -12.91 -23.47
C PRO A 58 9.23 -12.49 -22.93
N GLY A 59 9.24 -11.72 -21.84
CA GLY A 59 10.46 -11.16 -21.23
C GLY A 59 10.85 -9.77 -21.73
N SER A 60 10.18 -9.25 -22.77
CA SER A 60 10.29 -7.85 -23.18
C SER A 60 9.49 -6.93 -22.26
N ARG A 61 10.01 -5.73 -22.07
CA ARG A 61 9.36 -4.64 -21.34
C ARG A 61 8.39 -3.87 -22.26
N MET A 62 7.27 -3.43 -21.71
CA MET A 62 6.28 -2.58 -22.37
C MET A 62 6.78 -1.13 -22.37
N GLU A 63 7.78 -0.85 -23.20
CA GLU A 63 8.56 0.38 -23.16
C GLU A 63 7.73 1.61 -23.50
N ALA A 64 6.90 1.52 -24.54
CA ALA A 64 6.08 2.66 -24.96
C ALA A 64 5.03 2.99 -23.89
N THR A 65 4.38 1.97 -23.31
CA THR A 65 3.41 2.12 -22.21
C THR A 65 4.06 2.76 -20.99
N LYS A 66 5.23 2.27 -20.57
CA LYS A 66 5.92 2.81 -19.38
C LYS A 66 6.46 4.20 -19.62
N GLN A 67 7.01 4.49 -20.79
CA GLN A 67 7.43 5.83 -21.16
C GLN A 67 6.25 6.82 -21.13
N HIS A 68 5.08 6.42 -21.66
CA HIS A 68 3.87 7.24 -21.59
C HIS A 68 3.47 7.58 -20.15
N ILE A 69 3.47 6.58 -19.26
CA ILE A 69 3.11 6.72 -17.85
C ILE A 69 4.15 7.58 -17.09
N ASN A 70 5.44 7.26 -17.21
CA ASN A 70 6.52 7.93 -16.49
C ASN A 70 6.70 9.39 -16.91
N SER A 71 6.49 9.69 -18.20
CA SER A 71 6.52 11.07 -18.70
C SER A 71 5.28 11.88 -18.35
N GLN A 72 4.23 11.22 -17.81
CA GLN A 72 2.95 11.83 -17.46
C GLN A 72 2.37 12.65 -18.62
N ARG A 73 2.46 12.11 -19.85
CA ARG A 73 2.07 12.81 -21.10
C ARG A 73 0.62 13.28 -21.06
N ASP A 74 -0.25 12.48 -20.45
CA ASP A 74 -1.62 12.82 -20.09
C ASP A 74 -1.99 12.06 -18.79
N PRO A 75 -3.13 12.35 -18.14
CA PRO A 75 -3.46 11.75 -16.84
C PRO A 75 -4.15 10.39 -17.02
N HIS A 76 -3.64 9.55 -17.89
CA HIS A 76 -4.22 8.25 -18.22
C HIS A 76 -3.22 7.11 -18.03
N VAL A 77 -3.71 6.00 -17.49
CA VAL A 77 -3.01 4.72 -17.52
C VAL A 77 -3.91 3.75 -18.25
N PHE A 78 -3.39 3.18 -19.33
CA PHE A 78 -4.07 2.13 -20.08
C PHE A 78 -3.09 1.02 -20.39
N SER A 79 -3.37 -0.17 -19.91
CA SER A 79 -2.49 -1.31 -20.13
C SER A 79 -3.20 -2.64 -19.98
N LEU A 80 -2.48 -3.69 -20.34
CA LEU A 80 -2.81 -5.06 -20.00
C LEU A 80 -2.02 -5.44 -18.74
N PHE A 81 -2.71 -5.82 -17.68
CA PHE A 81 -2.14 -6.07 -16.36
C PHE A 81 -2.14 -7.57 -16.01
N ASP A 82 -1.03 -8.04 -15.45
CA ASP A 82 -0.92 -9.37 -14.85
C ASP A 82 -0.33 -9.34 -13.45
N ALA A 83 -1.14 -8.90 -12.49
CA ALA A 83 -0.79 -8.83 -11.07
C ALA A 83 -1.57 -9.86 -10.25
N SER A 84 -0.86 -10.83 -9.68
CA SER A 84 -1.47 -11.92 -8.88
C SER A 84 -2.21 -11.42 -7.64
N TYR A 85 -1.74 -10.35 -7.00
CA TYR A 85 -2.37 -9.73 -5.84
C TYR A 85 -3.50 -8.75 -6.20
N PHE A 86 -3.65 -8.39 -7.48
CA PHE A 86 -4.76 -7.60 -8.01
C PHE A 86 -5.53 -8.39 -9.09
N PRO A 87 -6.28 -9.44 -8.69
CA PRO A 87 -6.96 -10.34 -9.63
C PRO A 87 -8.03 -9.65 -10.48
N SER A 88 -8.51 -8.48 -10.07
CA SER A 88 -9.47 -7.68 -10.83
C SER A 88 -8.84 -6.92 -11.98
N LEU A 89 -7.52 -6.71 -12.01
CA LEU A 89 -6.86 -6.02 -13.12
C LEU A 89 -6.72 -6.96 -14.33
N GLY A 90 -6.90 -6.42 -15.53
CA GLY A 90 -6.79 -7.12 -16.81
C GLY A 90 -6.46 -6.11 -17.91
N LEU A 91 -7.29 -5.99 -18.94
CA LEU A 91 -7.28 -4.76 -19.75
C LEU A 91 -8.07 -3.69 -18.99
N ASP A 92 -7.39 -2.64 -18.54
CA ASP A 92 -8.01 -1.61 -17.71
C ASP A 92 -7.48 -0.21 -18.02
N TRP A 93 -8.36 0.75 -17.81
CA TRP A 93 -8.13 2.18 -17.94
C TRP A 93 -8.31 2.88 -16.61
N LEU A 94 -7.43 3.83 -16.34
CA LEU A 94 -7.47 4.76 -15.22
C LEU A 94 -7.28 6.18 -15.75
N THR A 95 -8.14 7.10 -15.31
CA THR A 95 -7.92 8.54 -15.36
C THR A 95 -7.69 9.04 -13.95
N TYR A 96 -6.66 9.84 -13.74
CA TYR A 96 -6.26 10.28 -12.41
C TYR A 96 -6.07 11.81 -12.32
N GLU A 97 -6.02 12.33 -11.09
CA GLU A 97 -5.51 13.66 -10.80
C GLU A 97 -4.33 13.54 -9.82
N THR A 98 -3.22 14.20 -10.12
CA THR A 98 -2.05 14.20 -9.24
C THR A 98 -2.31 15.08 -8.03
N LEU A 99 -1.96 14.59 -6.84
CA LEU A 99 -2.09 15.35 -5.61
C LEU A 99 -0.82 16.15 -5.29
N PRO A 100 -0.97 17.34 -4.68
CA PRO A 100 0.18 18.14 -4.30
C PRO A 100 1.02 17.40 -3.26
N THR A 101 2.34 17.49 -3.41
CA THR A 101 3.29 16.97 -2.42
C THR A 101 4.01 18.14 -1.77
N ASP A 102 4.24 18.03 -0.46
CA ASP A 102 5.07 18.99 0.28
C ASP A 102 6.50 19.04 -0.34
N PRO A 103 7.01 20.23 -0.72
CA PRO A 103 8.32 20.35 -1.38
C PRO A 103 9.49 19.84 -0.53
N HIS A 104 9.45 20.05 0.79
CA HIS A 104 10.49 19.56 1.69
C HIS A 104 10.47 18.03 1.75
N LEU A 105 9.28 17.41 1.75
CA LEU A 105 9.18 15.96 1.64
C LEU A 105 9.74 15.42 0.32
N VAL A 106 9.46 16.07 -0.81
CA VAL A 106 10.01 15.65 -2.13
C VAL A 106 11.53 15.71 -2.13
N GLU A 107 12.11 16.81 -1.62
CA GLU A 107 13.55 17.03 -1.60
C GLU A 107 14.25 16.06 -0.64
N ARG A 108 13.75 15.91 0.59
CA ARG A 108 14.44 15.19 1.66
C ARG A 108 14.16 13.68 1.67
N TYR A 109 12.96 13.28 1.25
CA TYR A 109 12.47 11.91 1.27
C TYR A 109 12.05 11.48 -0.14
N ALA A 110 13.02 11.48 -1.04
CA ALA A 110 12.83 11.15 -2.44
C ALA A 110 12.29 9.72 -2.62
N SER A 111 11.22 9.60 -3.40
CA SER A 111 10.58 8.33 -3.75
C SER A 111 9.86 8.52 -5.09
N ASN A 112 9.73 7.44 -5.86
CA ASN A 112 9.01 7.45 -7.15
C ASN A 112 7.48 7.40 -6.98
N THR A 113 6.99 7.53 -5.75
CA THR A 113 5.58 7.56 -5.44
C THR A 113 4.87 8.74 -6.09
N LEU A 114 3.80 8.44 -6.80
CA LEU A 114 2.85 9.38 -7.38
C LEU A 114 1.50 9.22 -6.67
N PRO A 115 1.20 10.04 -5.65
CA PRO A 115 -0.10 10.07 -5.01
C PRO A 115 -1.14 10.68 -5.94
N VAL A 116 -2.24 9.98 -6.18
CA VAL A 116 -3.30 10.43 -7.09
C VAL A 116 -4.69 10.14 -6.54
N ASN A 117 -5.69 10.87 -7.02
CA ASN A 117 -7.09 10.47 -6.90
C ASN A 117 -7.59 9.89 -8.22
N VAL A 118 -8.45 8.86 -8.13
CA VAL A 118 -9.07 8.25 -9.31
C VAL A 118 -10.32 9.02 -9.74
N VAL A 119 -10.29 9.63 -10.93
CA VAL A 119 -11.42 10.42 -11.48
C VAL A 119 -12.17 9.74 -12.63
N GLY A 120 -11.60 8.67 -13.21
CA GLY A 120 -12.26 7.82 -14.20
C GLY A 120 -11.62 6.44 -14.22
N ARG A 121 -12.39 5.36 -14.41
CA ARG A 121 -11.84 4.00 -14.33
C ARG A 121 -12.75 2.94 -14.96
N THR A 122 -12.14 1.85 -15.42
CA THR A 122 -12.83 0.57 -15.70
C THR A 122 -12.97 -0.27 -14.43
N ARG A 123 -13.67 -1.42 -14.54
CA ARG A 123 -14.02 -2.26 -13.39
C ARG A 123 -12.81 -2.74 -12.58
N GLY A 124 -11.65 -2.97 -13.19
CA GLY A 124 -10.50 -3.53 -12.50
C GLY A 124 -9.99 -2.61 -11.40
N PHE A 125 -9.86 -1.32 -11.72
CA PHE A 125 -9.50 -0.27 -10.76
C PHE A 125 -10.64 0.11 -9.80
N ALA A 126 -11.88 -0.30 -10.07
CA ALA A 126 -12.99 -0.10 -9.13
C ALA A 126 -12.89 -1.01 -7.89
N SER A 127 -12.14 -2.11 -7.99
CA SER A 127 -11.88 -3.02 -6.88
C SER A 127 -11.30 -2.30 -5.67
N ARG A 128 -11.82 -2.63 -4.47
CA ARG A 128 -11.35 -2.03 -3.22
C ARG A 128 -9.95 -2.45 -2.84
N VAL A 129 -9.49 -3.62 -3.28
CA VAL A 129 -8.15 -4.13 -2.93
C VAL A 129 -7.04 -3.47 -3.74
N VAL A 130 -7.37 -2.94 -4.92
CA VAL A 130 -6.43 -2.21 -5.78
C VAL A 130 -6.27 -0.79 -5.22
N VAL A 131 -5.22 -0.57 -4.44
CA VAL A 131 -4.90 0.72 -3.78
C VAL A 131 -3.61 1.36 -4.25
N ALA A 132 -2.80 0.59 -4.97
CA ALA A 132 -1.60 1.05 -5.63
C ALA A 132 -1.54 0.41 -7.02
N LEU A 133 -0.71 0.98 -7.88
CA LEU A 133 -0.28 0.36 -9.13
C LEU A 133 1.24 0.46 -9.19
N PHE A 134 1.88 -0.70 -9.19
CA PHE A 134 3.32 -0.82 -9.36
C PHE A 134 3.69 -1.15 -10.82
N PRO A 135 4.87 -0.76 -11.30
CA PRO A 135 5.30 -0.98 -12.69
C PRO A 135 5.32 -2.45 -13.10
N GLU A 136 5.59 -3.37 -12.18
CA GLU A 136 5.55 -4.82 -12.42
C GLU A 136 4.12 -5.39 -12.47
N ASN A 137 3.08 -4.59 -12.26
CA ASN A 137 1.69 -5.04 -12.41
C ASN A 137 1.25 -5.16 -13.87
N HIS A 138 1.99 -4.51 -14.78
CA HIS A 138 1.80 -4.64 -16.22
C HIS A 138 2.14 -6.06 -16.68
N LEU A 139 1.67 -6.46 -17.87
CA LEU A 139 1.82 -7.82 -18.41
C LEU A 139 3.27 -8.32 -18.38
N ASP A 140 4.23 -7.42 -18.58
CA ASP A 140 5.66 -7.74 -18.61
C ASP A 140 6.25 -8.15 -17.25
N GLY A 141 5.67 -7.71 -16.13
CA GLY A 141 6.21 -7.99 -14.79
C GLY A 141 7.53 -7.30 -14.47
N ILE A 142 7.91 -6.23 -15.18
CA ILE A 142 9.22 -5.58 -15.07
C ILE A 142 9.09 -4.23 -14.37
N GLN A 143 10.05 -3.87 -13.52
CA GLN A 143 10.17 -2.52 -12.93
C GLN A 143 11.60 -2.02 -13.08
N GLU A 144 11.74 -0.75 -13.44
CA GLU A 144 13.01 -0.01 -13.43
C GLU A 144 13.09 0.97 -12.25
N PRO A 145 14.31 1.39 -11.85
CA PRO A 145 14.51 2.21 -10.66
C PRO A 145 13.82 3.56 -10.66
N ASP A 146 13.48 4.13 -11.82
CA ASP A 146 12.85 5.44 -11.96
C ASP A 146 11.35 5.35 -12.31
N ASP A 147 10.80 4.15 -12.45
CA ASP A 147 9.38 3.97 -12.75
C ASP A 147 8.52 4.50 -11.60
N VAL A 148 7.44 5.21 -11.95
CA VAL A 148 6.52 5.78 -10.97
C VAL A 148 5.60 4.73 -10.34
N ILE A 149 5.33 4.87 -9.05
CA ILE A 149 4.43 3.99 -8.30
C ILE A 149 3.19 4.79 -7.91
N PHE A 150 2.01 4.38 -8.38
CA PHE A 150 0.78 5.10 -8.05
C PHE A 150 0.23 4.62 -6.72
N TYR A 151 -0.24 5.57 -5.91
CA TYR A 151 -1.10 5.29 -4.75
C TYR A 151 -2.42 6.05 -4.90
N PHE A 152 -3.54 5.32 -4.81
CA PHE A 152 -4.89 5.84 -5.02
C PHE A 152 -5.47 6.40 -3.72
N ILE A 153 -5.14 7.66 -3.43
CA ILE A 153 -5.39 8.31 -2.13
C ILE A 153 -6.88 8.41 -1.81
N ASP A 154 -7.75 8.58 -2.80
CA ASP A 154 -9.20 8.56 -2.62
C ASP A 154 -9.69 7.29 -1.92
N LYS A 155 -9.04 6.14 -2.17
CA LYS A 155 -9.34 4.87 -1.50
C LYS A 155 -8.84 4.83 -0.05
N PHE A 156 -7.68 5.43 0.24
CA PHE A 156 -7.19 5.56 1.62
C PHE A 156 -8.15 6.43 2.44
N VAL A 157 -8.59 7.55 1.86
CA VAL A 157 -9.55 8.47 2.46
C VAL A 157 -10.91 7.79 2.68
N GLU A 158 -11.43 7.02 1.71
CA GLU A 158 -12.68 6.26 1.85
C GLU A 158 -12.60 5.23 2.98
N ARG A 159 -11.53 4.43 3.02
CA ARG A 159 -11.29 3.43 4.08
C ARG A 159 -11.21 4.07 5.45
N HIS A 160 -10.45 5.16 5.57
CA HIS A 160 -10.34 5.89 6.83
C HIS A 160 -11.70 6.36 7.33
N ARG A 161 -12.48 7.02 6.47
CA ARG A 161 -13.82 7.53 6.84
C ARG A 161 -14.79 6.42 7.20
N ARG A 162 -14.76 5.32 6.44
CA ARG A 162 -15.71 4.23 6.58
C ARG A 162 -15.42 3.32 7.77
N ILE A 163 -14.15 3.12 8.11
CA ILE A 163 -13.72 2.09 9.07
C ILE A 163 -12.94 2.72 10.20
N THR A 164 -11.74 3.24 9.93
CA THR A 164 -10.83 3.73 10.98
C THR A 164 -11.48 4.80 11.85
N ARG A 165 -12.25 5.70 11.25
CA ARG A 165 -12.92 6.78 11.98
C ARG A 165 -13.98 6.25 12.95
N LEU A 166 -14.81 5.31 12.51
CA LEU A 166 -15.78 4.64 13.38
C LEU A 166 -15.09 3.87 14.52
N MET A 167 -13.97 3.23 14.20
CA MET A 167 -13.17 2.55 15.21
C MET A 167 -12.63 3.52 16.25
N ILE A 168 -12.08 4.67 15.85
CA ILE A 168 -11.57 5.68 16.79
C ILE A 168 -12.66 6.07 17.79
N ASP A 169 -13.85 6.40 17.30
CA ASP A 169 -14.94 6.88 18.16
C ASP A 169 -15.45 5.79 19.13
N GLU A 170 -15.47 4.53 18.69
CA GLU A 170 -15.90 3.39 19.48
C GLU A 170 -14.87 2.94 20.52
N VAL A 171 -13.60 2.80 20.12
CA VAL A 171 -12.61 2.02 20.88
C VAL A 171 -11.52 2.86 21.54
N MET A 172 -11.33 4.12 21.15
CA MET A 172 -10.28 4.96 21.73
C MET A 172 -10.82 5.76 22.92
N ALA A 173 -9.95 6.06 23.88
CA ALA A 173 -10.25 7.05 24.90
C ALA A 173 -10.47 8.42 24.25
N PRO A 174 -11.43 9.24 24.74
CA PRO A 174 -11.67 10.57 24.19
C PRO A 174 -10.40 11.41 24.11
N GLY A 175 -10.18 12.08 22.97
CA GLY A 175 -9.00 12.91 22.76
C GLY A 175 -7.72 12.16 22.40
N SER A 176 -7.78 10.86 22.08
CA SER A 176 -6.59 10.10 21.64
C SER A 176 -6.06 10.56 20.28
N PHE A 177 -6.94 10.97 19.37
CA PHE A 177 -6.60 11.33 17.98
C PHE A 177 -7.20 12.69 17.58
N PRO A 178 -6.89 13.77 18.31
CA PRO A 178 -7.58 15.05 18.18
C PRO A 178 -7.44 15.67 16.78
N THR A 179 -6.30 15.48 16.11
CA THR A 179 -6.06 16.12 14.80
C THR A 179 -6.84 15.45 13.69
N ILE A 180 -6.78 14.12 13.58
CA ILE A 180 -7.55 13.39 12.56
C ILE A 180 -9.05 13.34 12.90
N GLN A 181 -9.43 13.47 14.18
CA GLN A 181 -10.84 13.62 14.55
C GLN A 181 -11.43 14.96 14.06
N GLN A 182 -10.64 16.02 13.97
CA GLN A 182 -11.11 17.33 13.52
C GLN A 182 -10.73 17.64 12.06
N ALA A 183 -9.94 16.76 11.43
CA ALA A 183 -9.45 16.94 10.08
C ALA A 183 -10.58 16.92 9.04
N SER A 184 -10.52 17.89 8.13
CA SER A 184 -11.29 17.89 6.90
C SER A 184 -10.84 16.78 5.96
N GLY A 185 -11.65 16.51 4.93
CA GLY A 185 -11.30 15.54 3.90
C GLY A 185 -9.96 15.80 3.22
N LYS A 186 -9.62 17.08 2.98
CA LYS A 186 -8.34 17.50 2.40
C LYS A 186 -7.16 17.27 3.33
N GLN A 187 -7.35 17.43 4.64
CA GLN A 187 -6.30 17.14 5.62
C GLN A 187 -6.01 15.64 5.73
N ILE A 188 -7.04 14.79 5.65
CA ILE A 188 -6.86 13.34 5.59
C ILE A 188 -6.17 12.91 4.28
N GLU A 189 -6.54 13.51 3.14
CA GLU A 189 -5.88 13.30 1.84
C GLU A 189 -4.40 13.72 1.88
N GLN A 190 -4.10 14.85 2.52
CA GLN A 190 -2.73 15.31 2.71
C GLN A 190 -1.91 14.35 3.59
N ALA A 191 -2.49 13.87 4.70
CA ALA A 191 -1.85 12.90 5.59
C ALA A 191 -1.58 11.57 4.89
N ALA A 192 -2.53 11.07 4.09
CA ALA A 192 -2.34 9.86 3.29
C ALA A 192 -1.25 10.04 2.23
N THR A 193 -1.17 11.21 1.60
CA THR A 193 -0.08 11.54 0.66
C THR A 193 1.30 11.51 1.33
N TRP A 194 1.41 12.04 2.56
CA TRP A 194 2.66 11.99 3.32
C TRP A 194 3.03 10.56 3.71
N TRP A 195 2.04 9.78 4.12
CA TRP A 195 2.23 8.38 4.46
C TRP A 195 2.85 7.60 3.31
N VAL A 196 2.22 7.59 2.13
CA VAL A 196 2.68 6.74 1.01
C VAL A 196 4.08 7.13 0.50
N ARG A 197 4.45 8.41 0.59
CA ARG A 197 5.81 8.87 0.27
C ARG A 197 6.83 8.35 1.28
N LEU A 198 6.57 8.58 2.57
CA LEU A 198 7.47 8.16 3.64
C LEU A 198 7.58 6.62 3.68
N HIS A 199 6.49 5.93 3.43
CA HIS A 199 6.42 4.47 3.33
C HIS A 199 7.37 3.94 2.25
N GLU A 200 7.23 4.42 1.01
CA GLU A 200 8.08 4.00 -0.11
C GLU A 200 9.53 4.44 0.04
N TYR A 201 9.78 5.61 0.63
CA TYR A 201 11.12 6.04 0.99
C TYR A 201 11.74 5.02 1.96
N HIS A 202 11.07 4.72 3.08
CA HIS A 202 11.64 3.86 4.13
C HIS A 202 11.80 2.39 3.68
N HIS A 203 11.01 1.89 2.72
CA HIS A 203 11.26 0.56 2.12
C HIS A 203 12.64 0.43 1.48
N ARG A 204 13.21 1.53 0.99
CA ARG A 204 14.51 1.57 0.31
C ARG A 204 15.67 1.93 1.25
N HIS A 205 15.41 2.01 2.56
CA HIS A 205 16.40 2.44 3.55
C HIS A 205 16.50 1.50 4.76
N GLY A 206 17.70 1.46 5.36
CA GLY A 206 18.05 0.58 6.48
C GLY A 206 19.03 -0.51 6.04
N ASP A 207 19.35 -1.44 6.93
CA ASP A 207 20.33 -2.51 6.66
C ASP A 207 19.78 -3.63 5.75
N MET A 208 18.46 -3.73 5.63
CA MET A 208 17.79 -4.73 4.76
C MET A 208 16.70 -4.09 3.89
N PRO A 209 17.04 -3.20 2.92
CA PRO A 209 16.05 -2.55 2.07
C PRO A 209 15.32 -3.55 1.16
N ILE A 210 14.04 -3.29 0.85
CA ILE A 210 13.19 -4.22 0.10
C ILE A 210 13.71 -4.57 -1.29
N PRO A 211 14.23 -3.64 -2.12
CA PRO A 211 14.76 -4.00 -3.44
C PRO A 211 15.81 -5.12 -3.42
N GLU A 212 16.60 -5.20 -2.35
CA GLU A 212 17.66 -6.21 -2.18
C GLU A 212 17.17 -7.45 -1.41
N PHE A 213 16.24 -7.27 -0.46
CA PHE A 213 15.85 -8.30 0.50
C PHE A 213 14.39 -8.78 0.38
N LEU A 214 13.67 -8.45 -0.70
CA LEU A 214 12.28 -8.86 -0.93
C LEU A 214 12.08 -10.38 -0.76
N ALA A 215 12.98 -11.19 -1.31
CA ALA A 215 12.91 -12.65 -1.20
C ALA A 215 12.99 -13.16 0.24
N ALA A 216 13.71 -12.45 1.11
CA ALA A 216 13.85 -12.78 2.53
C ALA A 216 12.67 -12.27 3.37
N LYS A 217 12.03 -11.19 2.94
CA LYS A 217 10.97 -10.50 3.69
C LYS A 217 9.54 -10.83 3.23
N LYS A 218 9.34 -11.47 2.08
CA LYS A 218 7.99 -11.75 1.52
C LYS A 218 7.11 -12.74 2.30
N ALA A 219 7.65 -13.46 3.29
CA ALA A 219 6.84 -14.37 4.10
C ALA A 219 5.88 -13.56 5.00
N LYS A 220 4.61 -13.99 5.12
CA LYS A 220 3.53 -13.25 5.81
C LYS A 220 3.96 -12.47 7.09
N PRO A 221 4.60 -13.08 8.11
CA PRO A 221 5.02 -12.35 9.31
C PRO A 221 6.11 -11.30 9.08
N LEU A 222 7.05 -11.56 8.18
CA LEU A 222 8.15 -10.64 7.87
C LEU A 222 7.71 -9.53 6.93
N ALA A 223 6.77 -9.82 6.02
CA ALA A 223 6.14 -8.81 5.20
C ALA A 223 5.41 -7.81 6.11
N GLY A 224 4.60 -8.30 7.05
CA GLY A 224 3.96 -7.44 8.05
C GLY A 224 4.95 -6.68 8.93
N LEU A 225 6.05 -7.31 9.36
CA LEU A 225 7.06 -6.62 10.16
C LEU A 225 7.76 -5.50 9.39
N GLU A 226 8.06 -5.71 8.11
CA GLU A 226 8.60 -4.69 7.22
C GLU A 226 7.65 -3.49 7.10
N GLU A 227 6.37 -3.77 6.85
CA GLU A 227 5.30 -2.76 6.77
C GLU A 227 5.23 -1.88 8.04
N LEU A 228 5.39 -2.48 9.23
CA LEU A 228 5.47 -1.70 10.47
C LEU A 228 6.77 -0.92 10.58
N ARG A 229 7.92 -1.52 10.21
CA ARG A 229 9.22 -0.88 10.29
C ARG A 229 9.23 0.42 9.49
N VAL A 230 8.69 0.39 8.26
CA VAL A 230 8.61 1.58 7.40
C VAL A 230 7.63 2.61 7.93
N ASP A 231 6.47 2.18 8.40
CA ASP A 231 5.44 3.11 8.85
C ASP A 231 5.74 3.74 10.20
N VAL A 232 6.34 2.99 11.13
CA VAL A 232 6.86 3.56 12.38
C VAL A 232 8.03 4.51 12.08
N SER A 233 8.86 4.20 11.08
CA SER A 233 9.89 5.15 10.62
C SER A 233 9.26 6.44 10.07
N GLY A 234 8.19 6.33 9.27
CA GLY A 234 7.43 7.48 8.77
C GLY A 234 6.75 8.30 9.88
N MET A 235 6.12 7.63 10.85
CA MET A 235 5.55 8.27 12.04
C MET A 235 6.60 9.11 12.79
N LEU A 236 7.78 8.53 13.02
CA LEU A 236 8.87 9.23 13.71
C LEU A 236 9.44 10.37 12.86
N THR A 237 9.56 10.19 11.55
CA THR A 237 9.92 11.30 10.62
C THR A 237 8.96 12.48 10.77
N CYS A 238 7.65 12.24 10.83
CA CYS A 238 6.66 13.30 11.04
C CYS A 238 6.83 14.04 12.39
N LEU A 239 7.42 13.41 13.40
CA LEU A 239 7.63 14.04 14.71
C LEU A 239 9.00 14.72 14.85
N ASP A 240 10.00 14.21 14.14
CA ASP A 240 11.42 14.57 14.34
C ASP A 240 11.94 15.60 13.34
N ASP A 241 11.35 15.67 12.14
CA ASP A 241 11.77 16.63 11.14
C ASP A 241 11.15 18.01 11.42
N GLU A 242 11.92 18.86 12.08
CA GLU A 242 11.51 20.22 12.47
C GLU A 242 11.20 21.15 11.29
N ARG A 243 11.61 20.80 10.07
CA ARG A 243 11.30 21.57 8.85
C ARG A 243 9.90 21.25 8.30
N LEU A 244 9.26 20.17 8.75
CA LEU A 244 7.89 19.86 8.37
C LEU A 244 6.88 20.79 9.10
N PRO A 245 5.83 21.25 8.40
CA PRO A 245 4.70 21.92 9.03
C PRO A 245 4.09 21.07 10.16
N ARG A 246 4.13 21.59 11.39
CA ARG A 246 3.82 20.81 12.61
C ARG A 246 2.41 20.22 12.62
N GLN A 247 1.42 20.94 12.11
CA GLN A 247 0.03 20.50 12.13
C GLN A 247 -0.20 19.34 11.16
N GLU A 248 0.31 19.45 9.95
CA GLU A 248 0.26 18.44 8.89
C GLU A 248 1.04 17.20 9.30
N ALA A 249 2.23 17.38 9.89
CA ALA A 249 3.04 16.29 10.39
C ALA A 249 2.36 15.53 11.54
N ARG A 250 1.73 16.26 12.46
CA ARG A 250 0.92 15.63 13.52
C ARG A 250 -0.28 14.88 12.97
N THR A 251 -0.95 15.43 11.96
CA THR A 251 -2.09 14.79 11.29
C THR A 251 -1.65 13.50 10.59
N ALA A 252 -0.51 13.51 9.88
CA ALA A 252 0.07 12.32 9.26
C ALA A 252 0.47 11.27 10.30
N PHE A 253 1.13 11.66 11.39
CA PHE A 253 1.45 10.75 12.50
C PHE A 253 0.20 10.05 13.06
N GLU A 254 -0.83 10.83 13.41
CA GLU A 254 -2.07 10.28 13.97
C GLU A 254 -2.81 9.40 12.96
N PHE A 255 -2.80 9.77 11.68
CA PHE A 255 -3.39 8.98 10.60
C PHE A 255 -2.72 7.61 10.49
N ILE A 256 -1.39 7.56 10.32
CA ILE A 256 -0.65 6.29 10.17
C ILE A 256 -0.84 5.43 11.42
N LEU A 257 -0.75 6.03 12.62
CA LEU A 257 -0.91 5.31 13.87
C LEU A 257 -2.31 4.70 13.98
N ALA A 258 -3.38 5.45 13.68
CA ALA A 258 -4.74 4.92 13.74
C ALA A 258 -4.96 3.79 12.72
N GLU A 259 -4.46 3.95 11.49
CA GLU A 259 -4.57 2.93 10.45
C GLU A 259 -3.85 1.62 10.85
N ARG A 260 -2.62 1.73 11.39
CA ARG A 260 -1.81 0.57 11.81
C ARG A 260 -2.22 -0.02 13.14
N LEU A 261 -2.77 0.75 14.06
CA LEU A 261 -3.19 0.23 15.37
C LEU A 261 -4.58 -0.41 15.32
N LEU A 262 -5.48 0.10 14.47
CA LEU A 262 -6.90 -0.24 14.51
C LEU A 262 -7.37 -1.03 13.29
N ARG A 263 -7.32 -0.43 12.09
CA ARG A 263 -8.09 -0.92 10.93
C ARG A 263 -7.72 -2.35 10.54
N TYR A 264 -6.44 -2.62 10.31
CA TYR A 264 -6.03 -3.92 9.76
C TYR A 264 -6.30 -5.08 10.73
N ALA A 265 -6.28 -4.83 12.04
CA ALA A 265 -6.60 -5.85 13.04
C ALA A 265 -8.07 -6.31 12.97
N VAL A 266 -8.98 -5.46 12.50
CA VAL A 266 -10.40 -5.78 12.29
C VAL A 266 -10.66 -6.29 10.87
N GLU A 267 -10.12 -5.64 9.85
CA GLU A 267 -10.32 -6.07 8.45
C GLU A 267 -9.78 -7.48 8.21
N GLY A 268 -8.68 -7.86 8.87
CA GLY A 268 -8.06 -9.17 8.75
C GLY A 268 -8.84 -10.35 9.35
N ILE A 269 -10.01 -10.13 9.97
CA ILE A 269 -10.79 -11.23 10.56
C ILE A 269 -11.72 -11.85 9.50
N PRO A 270 -11.81 -13.19 9.38
CA PRO A 270 -11.21 -14.19 10.27
C PRO A 270 -9.84 -14.72 9.83
N ARG A 271 -9.34 -14.33 8.64
CA ARG A 271 -8.08 -14.81 8.06
C ARG A 271 -7.08 -13.65 7.92
N PRO A 272 -6.18 -13.43 8.89
CA PRO A 272 -5.31 -12.27 8.89
C PRO A 272 -4.33 -12.32 7.71
N ASN A 273 -4.31 -11.22 6.94
CA ASN A 273 -3.25 -10.94 5.99
C ASN A 273 -2.00 -10.43 6.75
N TYR A 274 -0.92 -10.14 6.03
CA TYR A 274 0.32 -9.66 6.65
C TYR A 274 0.12 -8.34 7.42
N ASP A 275 -0.72 -7.41 6.92
CA ASP A 275 -1.04 -6.17 7.64
C ASP A 275 -1.80 -6.41 8.95
N ALA A 276 -2.71 -7.38 8.98
CA ALA A 276 -3.42 -7.74 10.21
C ALA A 276 -2.51 -8.41 11.22
N VAL A 277 -1.54 -9.22 10.78
CA VAL A 277 -0.49 -9.77 11.66
C VAL A 277 0.37 -8.63 12.22
N ALA A 278 0.76 -7.68 11.37
CA ALA A 278 1.48 -6.47 11.76
C ALA A 278 0.74 -5.67 12.84
N SER A 279 -0.53 -5.33 12.64
CA SER A 279 -1.29 -4.59 13.66
C SER A 279 -1.36 -5.31 15.00
N GLN A 280 -1.40 -6.64 15.01
CA GLN A 280 -1.38 -7.42 16.24
C GLN A 280 -0.01 -7.38 16.94
N VAL A 281 1.09 -7.42 16.18
CA VAL A 281 2.44 -7.18 16.72
C VAL A 281 2.50 -5.82 17.38
N LEU A 282 2.11 -4.76 16.67
CA LEU A 282 2.17 -3.38 17.18
C LEU A 282 1.30 -3.23 18.43
N PHE A 283 0.05 -3.68 18.39
CA PHE A 283 -0.86 -3.61 19.53
C PHE A 283 -0.28 -4.31 20.76
N THR A 284 0.17 -5.56 20.61
CA THR A 284 0.70 -6.36 21.73
C THR A 284 2.00 -5.75 22.26
N TYR A 285 2.87 -5.25 21.39
CA TYR A 285 4.08 -4.56 21.79
C TYR A 285 3.76 -3.30 22.60
N LEU A 286 2.86 -2.44 22.11
CA LEU A 286 2.49 -1.21 22.80
C LEU A 286 1.82 -1.47 24.15
N VAL A 287 1.03 -2.53 24.30
CA VAL A 287 0.46 -2.93 25.60
C VAL A 287 1.55 -3.37 26.57
N GLN A 288 2.45 -4.26 26.13
CA GLN A 288 3.50 -4.82 27.00
C GLN A 288 4.55 -3.80 27.43
N HIS A 289 4.75 -2.75 26.63
CA HIS A 289 5.77 -1.72 26.85
C HIS A 289 5.16 -0.36 27.26
N GLU A 290 3.91 -0.35 27.73
CA GLU A 290 3.24 0.86 28.26
C GLU A 290 3.17 2.04 27.27
N GLY A 291 3.09 1.75 25.96
CA GLY A 291 2.74 2.73 24.93
C GLY A 291 1.23 2.95 24.84
N ILE A 292 0.44 1.91 25.12
CA ILE A 292 -1.02 1.97 25.27
C ILE A 292 -1.45 1.12 26.47
N ARG A 293 -2.66 1.38 26.99
CA ARG A 293 -3.33 0.47 27.94
C ARG A 293 -4.81 0.31 27.59
N LEU A 294 -5.40 -0.79 28.03
CA LEU A 294 -6.85 -0.97 28.00
C LEU A 294 -7.46 -0.46 29.32
N HIS A 295 -8.54 0.31 29.22
CA HIS A 295 -9.33 0.79 30.36
C HIS A 295 -10.80 0.84 29.96
N GLU A 296 -11.65 0.09 30.65
CA GLU A 296 -13.10 0.02 30.37
C GLU A 296 -13.37 -0.24 28.88
N ASP A 297 -12.70 -1.26 28.32
CA ASP A 297 -12.75 -1.66 26.90
C ASP A 297 -12.27 -0.61 25.89
N ARG A 298 -11.72 0.52 26.33
CA ARG A 298 -11.10 1.53 25.48
C ARG A 298 -9.57 1.45 25.50
N ILE A 299 -8.96 1.76 24.37
CA ILE A 299 -7.52 1.94 24.22
C ILE A 299 -7.16 3.38 24.62
N VAL A 300 -6.26 3.51 25.59
CA VAL A 300 -5.71 4.78 26.04
C VAL A 300 -4.29 4.89 25.52
N LEU A 301 -3.98 5.94 24.74
CA LEU A 301 -2.60 6.27 24.37
C LEU A 301 -1.87 6.85 25.60
N LEU A 302 -0.69 6.33 25.91
CA LEU A 302 0.09 6.76 27.08
C LEU A 302 1.14 7.82 26.68
N PRO A 303 1.56 8.71 27.61
CA PRO A 303 2.55 9.75 27.30
C PRO A 303 3.88 9.24 26.74
N GLY A 304 4.26 8.00 27.09
CA GLY A 304 5.49 7.34 26.62
C GLY A 304 5.41 6.76 25.21
N LEU A 305 4.25 6.80 24.53
CA LEU A 305 4.01 6.13 23.24
C LEU A 305 5.13 6.36 22.21
N THR A 306 5.56 7.60 22.01
CA THR A 306 6.60 7.92 21.02
C THR A 306 7.94 7.27 21.38
N SER A 307 8.30 7.19 22.67
CA SER A 307 9.51 6.49 23.10
C SER A 307 9.40 4.99 22.80
N VAL A 308 8.24 4.39 23.11
CA VAL A 308 7.98 2.97 22.86
C VAL A 308 8.04 2.63 21.37
N LEU A 309 7.54 3.52 20.50
CA LEU A 309 7.67 3.38 19.04
C LEU A 309 9.14 3.45 18.57
N ARG A 310 9.97 4.31 19.18
CA ARG A 310 11.43 4.32 18.91
C ARG A 310 12.08 3.02 19.36
N ASP A 311 11.72 2.51 20.52
CA ASP A 311 12.27 1.25 21.05
C ASP A 311 11.87 0.06 20.16
N PHE A 312 10.63 0.03 19.68
CA PHE A 312 10.14 -0.95 18.71
C PHE A 312 10.99 -0.94 17.44
N LEU A 313 11.14 0.25 16.82
CA LEU A 313 11.92 0.40 15.60
C LEU A 313 13.40 0.08 15.82
N GLY A 314 13.97 0.51 16.96
CA GLY A 314 15.35 0.22 17.35
C GLY A 314 15.61 -1.26 17.55
N ALA A 315 14.65 -2.01 18.09
CA ALA A 315 14.75 -3.47 18.21
C ALA A 315 14.84 -4.15 16.84
N ILE A 316 13.98 -3.77 15.89
CA ILE A 316 14.01 -4.31 14.53
C ILE A 316 15.33 -3.97 13.84
N ARG A 317 15.74 -2.70 13.86
CA ARG A 317 16.99 -2.23 13.23
C ARG A 317 18.22 -2.94 13.80
N ARG A 318 18.27 -3.19 15.11
CA ARG A 318 19.38 -3.96 15.71
C ARG A 318 19.44 -5.40 15.21
N ILE A 319 18.30 -6.03 14.96
CA ILE A 319 18.26 -7.39 14.39
C ILE A 319 18.75 -7.32 12.93
N GLU A 320 18.21 -6.40 12.12
CA GLU A 320 18.58 -6.21 10.72
C GLU A 320 20.08 -5.91 10.52
N ALA A 321 20.66 -5.03 11.36
CA ALA A 321 22.09 -4.72 11.35
C ALA A 321 22.99 -5.96 11.53
N GLY A 322 22.46 -7.04 12.12
CA GLY A 322 23.17 -8.31 12.21
C GLY A 322 23.54 -8.92 10.86
N ILE A 323 22.97 -8.46 9.75
CA ILE A 323 23.30 -8.93 8.38
C ILE A 323 24.76 -8.66 8.00
N HIS A 324 25.39 -7.68 8.65
CA HIS A 324 26.80 -7.34 8.40
C HIS A 324 27.77 -8.34 9.03
N ASP A 325 27.33 -9.08 10.05
CA ASP A 325 28.19 -9.97 10.85
C ASP A 325 27.74 -11.44 10.83
N ARG A 326 26.50 -11.72 10.39
CA ARG A 326 25.86 -13.05 10.49
C ARG A 326 25.14 -13.42 9.19
N PRO A 327 24.97 -14.73 8.89
CA PRO A 327 24.22 -15.16 7.72
C PRO A 327 22.77 -14.64 7.72
N LEU A 328 22.24 -14.37 6.52
CA LEU A 328 20.87 -13.90 6.30
C LEU A 328 19.82 -14.76 7.02
N GLU A 329 19.99 -16.08 7.01
CA GLU A 329 19.09 -17.02 7.66
C GLU A 329 19.00 -16.76 9.18
N ALA A 330 20.12 -16.46 9.84
CA ALA A 330 20.15 -16.19 11.27
C ALA A 330 19.41 -14.89 11.61
N VAL A 331 19.61 -13.84 10.82
CA VAL A 331 18.87 -12.57 10.96
C VAL A 331 17.38 -12.78 10.74
N ARG A 332 17.02 -13.54 9.71
CA ARG A 332 15.63 -13.85 9.38
C ARG A 332 14.91 -14.61 10.50
N GLU A 333 15.57 -15.60 11.10
CA GLU A 333 15.00 -16.35 12.22
C GLU A 333 14.81 -15.47 13.47
N GLU A 334 15.72 -14.52 13.73
CA GLU A 334 15.54 -13.55 14.82
C GLU A 334 14.38 -12.58 14.58
N LEU A 335 14.19 -12.08 13.36
CA LEU A 335 13.01 -11.28 13.00
C LEU A 335 11.71 -12.08 13.17
N LEU A 336 11.72 -13.35 12.75
CA LEU A 336 10.57 -14.25 12.96
C LEU A 336 10.30 -14.49 14.46
N ALA A 337 11.35 -14.69 15.26
CA ALA A 337 11.24 -14.84 16.70
C ALA A 337 10.68 -13.57 17.36
N PHE A 338 11.10 -12.38 16.90
CA PHE A 338 10.54 -11.10 17.32
C PHE A 338 9.04 -11.03 17.01
N THR A 339 8.62 -11.30 15.77
CA THR A 339 7.19 -11.29 15.40
C THR A 339 6.37 -12.28 16.24
N ARG A 340 6.88 -13.51 16.44
CA ARG A 340 6.21 -14.56 17.22
C ARG A 340 6.04 -14.21 18.70
N ARG A 341 6.89 -13.36 19.26
CA ARG A 341 6.75 -12.89 20.66
C ARG A 341 5.47 -12.08 20.88
N TYR A 342 4.95 -11.44 19.82
CA TYR A 342 3.83 -10.50 19.89
C TYR A 342 2.62 -10.95 19.08
N THR A 343 2.60 -12.21 18.60
CA THR A 343 1.51 -12.80 17.82
C THR A 343 1.23 -14.23 18.28
N ASP A 344 0.02 -14.72 18.02
CA ASP A 344 -0.35 -16.11 18.31
C ASP A 344 -0.45 -16.91 16.99
N TYR A 345 0.59 -17.70 16.70
CA TYR A 345 0.61 -18.59 15.53
C TYR A 345 0.02 -19.96 15.89
N ASP A 346 -1.01 -20.37 15.16
CA ASP A 346 -1.62 -21.68 15.30
C ASP A 346 -1.03 -22.68 14.29
N PRO A 347 -0.20 -23.65 14.75
CA PRO A 347 0.43 -24.61 13.86
C PRO A 347 -0.56 -25.59 13.23
N ALA A 348 -1.75 -25.81 13.82
CA ALA A 348 -2.74 -26.75 13.30
C ALA A 348 -3.41 -26.23 12.04
N VAL A 349 -3.71 -24.93 11.99
CA VAL A 349 -4.29 -24.27 10.81
C VAL A 349 -3.26 -23.53 9.96
N ARG A 350 -2.00 -23.49 10.41
CA ARG A 350 -0.85 -22.82 9.77
C ARG A 350 -1.08 -21.32 9.55
N ASP A 351 -1.80 -20.67 10.47
CA ASP A 351 -2.14 -19.25 10.39
C ASP A 351 -2.13 -18.59 11.77
N TYR A 352 -2.30 -17.28 11.82
CA TYR A 352 -2.32 -16.50 13.06
C TYR A 352 -3.74 -16.37 13.61
N ARG A 353 -3.89 -16.55 14.93
CA ARG A 353 -5.14 -16.21 15.62
C ARG A 353 -5.27 -14.70 15.73
N HIS A 354 -6.50 -14.21 15.73
CA HIS A 354 -6.79 -12.80 15.96
C HIS A 354 -6.87 -12.51 17.47
N ILE A 355 -6.57 -11.28 17.87
CA ILE A 355 -6.80 -10.84 19.25
C ILE A 355 -8.32 -10.76 19.50
N PRO A 356 -8.86 -11.44 20.55
CA PRO A 356 -10.31 -11.47 20.81
C PRO A 356 -10.97 -10.10 20.92
N TYR A 357 -10.22 -9.10 21.43
CA TYR A 357 -10.65 -7.71 21.48
C TYR A 357 -11.15 -7.21 20.12
N PHE A 358 -10.36 -7.36 19.05
CA PHE A 358 -10.73 -6.87 17.72
C PHE A 358 -11.88 -7.66 17.08
N ALA A 359 -12.05 -8.94 17.41
CA ALA A 359 -13.23 -9.70 16.97
C ALA A 359 -14.52 -9.15 17.55
N GLN A 360 -14.51 -8.77 18.83
CA GLN A 360 -15.66 -8.14 19.47
C GLN A 360 -15.95 -6.76 18.86
N ILE A 361 -14.91 -5.97 18.54
CA ILE A 361 -15.09 -4.69 17.84
C ILE A 361 -15.74 -4.89 16.47
N LYS A 362 -15.23 -5.85 15.68
CA LYS A 362 -15.78 -6.16 14.36
C LYS A 362 -17.27 -6.47 14.42
N GLN A 363 -17.66 -7.32 15.37
CA GLN A 363 -19.06 -7.68 15.59
C GLN A 363 -19.92 -6.47 15.98
N ARG A 364 -19.41 -5.59 16.86
CA ARG A 364 -20.13 -4.37 17.28
C ARG A 364 -20.33 -3.37 16.14
N LEU A 365 -19.30 -3.15 15.33
CA LEU A 365 -19.31 -2.15 14.26
C LEU A 365 -19.96 -2.66 12.96
N GLY A 366 -20.09 -3.98 12.78
CA GLY A 366 -20.67 -4.56 11.56
C GLY A 366 -19.82 -4.30 10.31
N VAL A 367 -18.50 -4.14 10.47
CA VAL A 367 -17.52 -3.85 9.41
C VAL A 367 -16.78 -5.07 8.92
#